data_AF-A0A351J0M9-F1
#
_entry.id   AF-A0A351J0M9-F1
#
_cell.length_a   1.000
_cell.length_b   1.000
_cell.length_c   1.000
_cell.angle_alpha   90.00
_cell.angle_beta   90.00
_cell.angle_gamma   90.00
#
_symmetry.space_group_name_H-M   'P 1'
#
loop_
_entity.id
_entity.type
_entity.pdbx_description
1 polymer ?
#
loop_
_entity_poly.entity_id
_entity_poly.type
_entity_poly.pdbx_seq_one_letter_code
_entity_poly.pdbx_strand_id
1 'polypeptide(L)'
;MTLPFDCLIIGGPTASGKTALSIEIAKRFNGEIISADSMQIYRGMDIGTAKPTEEEKQGIPHHLMDFWDIAQKFSAAEYKEKATTAIVDVLSRGSLPIVTGGTGLYIDALLYNTKFGKYDVSPGLRDSLQKEAAAYG
;
A
#
# COMPACT_ATOMS: atom_id res chain seq x y z
N MET A 1 20.60 4.95 4.14
CA MET A 1 19.93 3.85 3.40
C MET A 1 18.98 4.50 2.43
N THR A 2 19.37 4.60 1.16
CA THR A 2 18.54 5.16 0.10
C THR A 2 17.72 4.03 -0.51
N LEU A 3 16.48 4.33 -0.90
CA LEU A 3 15.73 3.45 -1.78
C LEU A 3 16.55 3.20 -3.05
N PRO A 4 16.48 2.01 -3.66
CA PRO A 4 17.19 1.73 -4.91
C PRO A 4 16.56 2.42 -6.13
N PHE A 5 15.57 3.28 -5.92
CA PHE A 5 14.77 3.98 -6.91
C PHE A 5 14.30 5.33 -6.35
N ASP A 6 14.05 6.29 -7.25
CA ASP A 6 13.48 7.58 -6.90
C ASP A 6 11.95 7.49 -6.83
N CYS A 7 11.35 7.93 -5.72
CA CYS A 7 9.91 8.09 -5.61
C CYS A 7 9.54 9.23 -4.67
N LEU A 8 8.34 9.80 -4.87
CA LEU A 8 7.74 10.77 -3.95
C LEU A 8 6.78 10.04 -3.01
N ILE A 9 6.91 10.27 -1.70
CA ILE A 9 6.00 9.72 -0.70
C ILE A 9 5.16 10.84 -0.08
N ILE A 10 3.85 10.65 -0.08
CA ILE A 10 2.85 11.53 0.54
C ILE A 10 2.14 10.73 1.64
N GLY A 11 2.70 10.78 2.85
CA GLY A 11 2.13 10.16 4.05
C GLY A 11 1.27 11.12 4.86
N GLY A 12 0.34 10.61 5.65
CA GLY A 12 -0.46 11.41 6.59
C GLY A 12 -1.79 10.76 6.99
N PRO A 13 -2.47 11.29 8.01
CA PRO A 13 -3.68 10.68 8.58
C PRO A 13 -4.86 10.70 7.59
N THR A 14 -5.89 9.89 7.85
CA THR A 14 -7.13 9.90 7.06
C THR A 14 -7.74 11.31 7.01
N ALA A 15 -8.37 11.65 5.89
CA ALA A 15 -8.99 12.96 5.63
C ALA A 15 -8.03 14.18 5.62
N SER A 16 -6.71 13.98 5.56
CA SER A 16 -5.74 15.09 5.49
C SER A 16 -5.51 15.67 4.08
N GLY A 17 -6.34 15.33 3.09
CA GLY A 17 -6.24 15.86 1.72
C GLY A 17 -5.15 15.25 0.82
N LYS A 18 -4.54 14.12 1.20
CA LYS A 18 -3.44 13.47 0.44
C LYS A 18 -3.81 13.13 -1.00
N THR A 19 -5.01 12.62 -1.23
CA THR A 19 -5.48 12.21 -2.56
C THR A 19 -5.44 13.41 -3.51
N ALA A 20 -6.08 14.52 -3.13
CA ALA A 20 -6.08 15.76 -3.92
C ALA A 20 -4.66 16.27 -4.20
N LEU A 21 -3.78 16.28 -3.19
CA LEU A 21 -2.39 16.69 -3.36
C LEU A 21 -1.64 15.77 -4.33
N SER A 22 -1.81 14.45 -4.21
CA SER A 22 -1.12 13.48 -5.07
C SER A 22 -1.53 13.60 -6.54
N ILE A 23 -2.80 13.87 -6.82
CA ILE A 23 -3.33 14.08 -8.17
C ILE A 23 -2.77 15.37 -8.78
N GLU A 24 -2.75 16.47 -8.01
CA GLU A 24 -2.19 17.74 -8.48
C GLU A 24 -0.70 17.64 -8.83
N ILE A 25 0.06 16.89 -8.04
CA ILE A 25 1.47 16.61 -8.33
C ILE A 25 1.60 15.71 -9.55
N ALA A 26 0.80 14.64 -9.65
CA ALA A 26 0.81 13.73 -10.79
C ALA A 26 0.59 14.46 -12.12
N LYS A 27 -0.38 15.37 -12.19
CA LYS A 27 -0.63 16.19 -13.39
C LYS A 27 0.55 17.06 -13.79
N ARG A 28 1.24 17.65 -12.82
CA ARG A 28 2.34 18.60 -13.06
C ARG A 28 3.64 17.91 -13.47
N PHE A 29 3.86 16.70 -12.98
CA PHE A 29 5.14 16.00 -13.10
C PHE A 29 5.05 14.69 -13.88
N ASN A 30 3.98 14.47 -14.65
CA ASN A 30 3.73 13.20 -15.35
C ASN A 30 3.85 12.00 -14.40
N GLY A 31 3.13 12.08 -13.28
CA GLY A 31 3.21 11.10 -12.20
C GLY A 31 2.10 10.06 -12.25
N GLU A 32 2.37 8.92 -11.63
CA GLU A 32 1.42 7.84 -11.41
C GLU A 32 1.35 7.53 -9.91
N ILE A 33 0.15 7.22 -9.42
CA ILE A 33 -0.11 7.07 -7.99
C ILE A 33 -0.02 5.59 -7.60
N ILE A 34 0.68 5.28 -6.52
CA ILE A 34 0.76 3.95 -5.93
C ILE A 34 0.15 4.04 -4.54
N SER A 35 -0.98 3.36 -4.32
CA SER A 35 -1.66 3.42 -3.02
C SER A 35 -0.80 2.75 -1.94
N ALA A 36 -0.73 3.39 -0.77
CA ALA A 36 -0.16 2.87 0.47
C ALA A 36 -1.24 2.79 1.55
N ASP A 37 -2.41 2.28 1.17
CA ASP A 37 -3.55 2.06 2.06
C ASP A 37 -3.90 0.57 2.11
N SER A 38 -3.81 -0.02 3.30
CA SER A 38 -4.06 -1.45 3.52
C SER A 38 -5.49 -1.90 3.23
N MET A 39 -6.46 -0.98 3.14
CA MET A 39 -7.87 -1.29 2.91
C MET A 39 -8.28 -1.07 1.45
N GLN A 40 -7.68 -0.12 0.74
CA GLN A 40 -8.05 0.18 -0.66
C GLN A 40 -7.60 -0.88 -1.68
N ILE A 41 -6.76 -1.83 -1.26
CA ILE A 41 -6.32 -2.96 -2.10
C ILE A 41 -7.46 -3.95 -2.43
N TYR A 42 -8.49 -4.04 -1.57
CA TYR A 42 -9.50 -5.10 -1.64
C TYR A 42 -10.61 -4.78 -2.63
N ARG A 43 -10.97 -5.78 -3.45
CA ARG A 43 -12.04 -5.67 -4.43
C ARG A 43 -13.41 -5.46 -3.80
N GLY A 44 -14.20 -4.55 -4.37
CA GLY A 44 -15.59 -4.30 -3.96
C GLY A 44 -15.76 -3.58 -2.62
N MET A 45 -14.67 -3.10 -2.01
CA MET A 45 -14.70 -2.33 -0.76
C MET A 45 -14.61 -0.81 -0.99
N ASP A 46 -15.39 -0.25 -1.92
CA ASP A 46 -15.12 1.11 -2.43
C ASP A 46 -15.52 2.21 -1.43
N ILE A 47 -16.75 2.14 -0.90
CA ILE A 47 -17.34 3.19 -0.05
C ILE A 47 -16.65 3.22 1.32
N GLY A 48 -16.57 2.08 2.00
CA GLY A 48 -16.04 1.99 3.37
C GLY A 48 -14.54 2.28 3.49
N THR A 49 -13.80 2.24 2.37
CA THR A 49 -12.35 2.49 2.34
C THR A 49 -11.98 3.81 1.65
N ALA A 50 -12.99 4.61 1.31
CA ALA A 50 -12.85 5.90 0.64
C ALA A 50 -11.93 5.81 -0.60
N LYS A 51 -12.15 4.81 -1.46
CA LYS A 51 -11.42 4.73 -2.73
C LYS A 51 -11.79 5.94 -3.59
N PRO A 52 -10.81 6.56 -4.27
CA PRO A 52 -11.11 7.62 -5.22
C PRO A 52 -11.94 7.06 -6.37
N THR A 53 -13.01 7.78 -6.70
CA THR A 53 -13.83 7.56 -7.89
C THR A 53 -13.04 7.89 -9.16
N GLU A 54 -13.50 7.41 -10.32
CA GLU A 54 -12.85 7.74 -11.61
C GLU A 54 -12.82 9.25 -11.88
N GLU A 55 -13.84 9.98 -11.43
CA GLU A 55 -13.88 11.44 -11.50
C GLU A 55 -12.79 12.08 -10.63
N GLU A 56 -12.60 11.60 -9.41
CA GLU A 56 -11.54 12.08 -8.52
C GLU A 56 -10.15 11.70 -9.02
N LYS A 57 -9.98 10.52 -9.64
CA LYS A 57 -8.70 10.11 -10.23
C LYS A 57 -8.27 11.01 -11.38
N GLN A 58 -9.21 11.66 -12.07
CA GLN A 58 -8.95 12.63 -13.14
C GLN A 58 -8.03 12.08 -14.25
N GLY A 59 -8.18 10.79 -14.56
CA GLY A 59 -7.37 10.08 -15.56
C GLY A 59 -5.96 9.71 -15.12
N ILE A 60 -5.55 10.02 -13.87
CA ILE A 60 -4.24 9.62 -13.34
C ILE A 60 -4.25 8.12 -13.00
N PRO A 61 -3.29 7.33 -13.51
CA PRO A 61 -3.17 5.92 -13.15
C PRO A 61 -2.97 5.72 -11.64
N HIS A 62 -3.77 4.81 -11.06
CA HIS A 62 -3.66 4.40 -9.66
C HIS A 62 -3.34 2.91 -9.59
N HIS A 63 -2.21 2.59 -8.97
CA HIS A 63 -1.69 1.24 -8.77
C HIS A 63 -2.00 0.75 -7.35
N LEU A 64 -1.97 -0.57 -7.18
CA LEU A 64 -2.22 -1.26 -5.91
C LEU A 64 -3.55 -0.86 -5.26
N MET A 65 -4.58 -0.74 -6.07
CA MET A 65 -5.96 -0.49 -5.65
C MET A 65 -6.86 -1.51 -6.32
N ASP A 66 -7.88 -1.98 -5.61
CA ASP A 66 -8.94 -2.84 -6.16
C ASP A 66 -8.46 -4.13 -6.87
N PHE A 67 -7.39 -4.75 -6.37
CA PHE A 67 -6.74 -5.89 -7.04
C PHE A 67 -6.70 -7.18 -6.20
N TRP A 68 -7.03 -7.12 -4.91
CA TRP A 68 -6.91 -8.24 -3.97
C TRP A 68 -8.28 -8.75 -3.51
N ASP A 69 -8.37 -10.05 -3.20
CA ASP A 69 -9.60 -10.66 -2.69
C ASP A 69 -9.80 -10.32 -1.20
N ILE A 70 -11.01 -9.90 -0.82
CA ILE A 70 -11.40 -9.60 0.57
C ILE A 70 -11.26 -10.81 1.50
N ALA A 71 -11.39 -12.04 0.99
CA ALA A 71 -11.23 -13.26 1.78
C ALA A 71 -9.75 -13.60 2.06
N GLN A 72 -8.81 -12.96 1.37
CA GLN A 72 -7.38 -13.23 1.49
C GLN A 72 -6.70 -12.18 2.36
N LYS A 73 -5.78 -12.60 3.22
CA LYS A 73 -4.95 -11.66 3.99
C LYS A 73 -3.92 -11.02 3.07
N PHE A 74 -3.53 -9.79 3.38
CA PHE A 74 -2.46 -9.09 2.69
C PHE A 74 -1.50 -8.44 3.69
N SER A 75 -0.22 -8.76 3.56
CA SER A 75 0.84 -8.39 4.48
C SER A 75 1.68 -7.20 4.00
N ALA A 76 2.42 -6.56 4.91
CA ALA A 76 3.38 -5.52 4.56
C ALA A 76 4.54 -6.04 3.69
N ALA A 77 4.85 -7.34 3.78
CA ALA A 77 5.84 -7.98 2.91
C ALA A 77 5.34 -8.06 1.46
N GLU A 78 4.10 -8.51 1.26
CA GLU A 78 3.46 -8.55 -0.06
C GLU A 78 3.28 -7.15 -0.63
N TYR A 79 2.91 -6.18 0.22
CA TYR A 79 2.85 -4.78 -0.18
C TYR A 79 4.19 -4.30 -0.73
N LYS A 80 5.27 -4.47 0.05
CA LYS A 80 6.61 -4.01 -0.33
C LYS A 80 7.05 -4.58 -1.68
N GLU A 81 6.83 -5.88 -1.90
CA GLU A 81 7.16 -6.53 -3.17
C GLU A 81 6.37 -5.93 -4.33
N LYS A 82 5.04 -5.85 -4.20
CA LYS A 82 4.18 -5.32 -5.27
C LYS A 82 4.41 -3.83 -5.52
N ALA A 83 4.62 -3.04 -4.48
CA ALA A 83 4.93 -1.62 -4.59
C ALA A 83 6.27 -1.39 -5.28
N THR A 84 7.29 -2.18 -4.94
CA THR A 84 8.59 -2.13 -5.63
C THR A 84 8.44 -2.40 -7.12
N THR A 85 7.68 -3.44 -7.50
CA THR A 85 7.40 -3.75 -8.91
C THR A 85 6.66 -2.61 -9.61
N ALA A 86 5.61 -2.06 -8.99
CA ALA A 86 4.87 -0.94 -9.54
C ALA A 86 5.73 0.32 -9.72
N ILE A 87 6.61 0.63 -8.76
CA ILE A 87 7.54 1.76 -8.83
C ILE A 87 8.49 1.60 -10.02
N VAL A 88 9.11 0.42 -10.17
CA VAL A 88 10.04 0.13 -11.28
C VAL A 88 9.33 0.23 -12.63
N ASP A 89 8.11 -0.27 -12.72
CA ASP A 89 7.28 -0.20 -13.91
C ASP A 89 6.92 1.24 -14.30
N VAL A 90 6.50 2.07 -13.33
CA VAL A 90 6.22 3.51 -13.52
C VAL A 90 7.48 4.26 -13.97
N LEU A 91 8.62 4.02 -13.33
CA LEU A 91 9.90 4.62 -13.71
C LEU A 91 10.32 4.21 -15.13
N SER A 92 10.06 2.96 -15.54
CA SER A 92 10.40 2.48 -16.88
C SER A 92 9.65 3.21 -18.00
N ARG A 93 8.47 3.78 -17.69
CA ARG A 93 7.70 4.65 -18.59
C ARG A 93 8.17 6.11 -18.60
N GLY A 94 9.13 6.48 -17.76
CA GLY A 94 9.55 7.87 -17.57
C GLY A 94 8.58 8.72 -16.74
N SER A 95 7.68 8.07 -15.99
CA SER A 95 6.72 8.73 -15.10
C SER A 95 7.25 8.81 -13.66
N LEU A 96 6.78 9.79 -12.89
CA LEU A 96 7.11 9.93 -11.46
C LEU A 96 6.25 8.99 -10.60
N PRO A 97 6.81 8.00 -9.89
CA PRO A 97 6.06 7.20 -8.93
C PRO A 97 5.75 8.01 -7.66
N ILE A 98 4.45 8.15 -7.35
CA ILE A 98 3.94 8.87 -6.18
C ILE A 98 3.25 7.86 -5.26
N VAL A 99 3.91 7.50 -4.17
CA VAL A 99 3.34 6.63 -3.14
C VAL A 99 2.49 7.47 -2.17
N THR A 100 1.20 7.22 -2.08
CA THR A 100 0.27 8.01 -1.24
C THR A 100 -0.58 7.12 -0.35
N GLY A 101 -0.72 7.45 0.93
CA GLY A 101 -1.55 6.64 1.83
C GLY A 101 -1.32 6.92 3.31
N GLY A 102 -2.08 6.20 4.14
CA GLY A 102 -2.03 6.33 5.61
C GLY A 102 -1.43 5.13 6.34
N THR A 103 -1.09 4.04 5.64
CA THR A 103 -0.58 2.83 6.31
C THR A 103 0.91 2.98 6.60
N GLY A 104 1.24 3.47 7.80
CA GLY A 104 2.63 3.72 8.21
C GLY A 104 3.55 2.52 8.01
N LEU A 105 3.09 1.31 8.37
CA LEU A 105 3.88 0.08 8.20
C LEU A 105 4.23 -0.21 6.73
N TYR A 106 3.37 0.14 5.78
CA TYR A 106 3.63 -0.04 4.34
C TYR A 106 4.69 0.95 3.85
N ILE A 107 4.54 2.21 4.25
CA ILE A 107 5.48 3.28 3.94
C ILE A 107 6.86 2.96 4.54
N ASP A 108 6.91 2.57 5.82
CA ASP A 108 8.15 2.20 6.52
C ASP A 108 8.81 0.97 5.89
N ALA A 109 8.01 -0.05 5.54
CA ALA A 109 8.52 -1.26 4.89
C ALA A 109 9.22 -0.95 3.56
N LEU A 110 8.68 0.00 2.81
CA LEU A 110 9.27 0.49 1.58
C LEU A 110 10.52 1.33 1.88
N LEU A 111 10.38 2.43 2.62
CA LEU A 111 11.42 3.42 2.93
C LEU A 111 12.68 2.80 3.53
N TYR A 112 12.51 1.98 4.55
CA TYR A 112 13.64 1.39 5.29
C TYR A 112 14.10 0.07 4.71
N ASN A 113 13.57 -0.32 3.54
CA ASN A 113 13.86 -1.60 2.90
C ASN A 113 13.72 -2.77 3.89
N THR A 114 12.70 -2.76 4.73
CA THR A 114 12.50 -3.71 5.83
C THR A 114 12.59 -5.14 5.32
N LYS A 115 13.45 -5.95 5.95
CA LYS A 115 13.59 -7.37 5.62
C LYS A 115 12.57 -8.15 6.44
N PHE A 116 11.55 -8.68 5.77
CA PHE A 116 10.65 -9.63 6.39
C PHE A 116 11.29 -11.01 6.32
N GLY A 117 11.52 -11.62 7.49
CA GLY A 117 12.01 -12.99 7.57
C GLY A 117 10.98 -13.97 7.02
N LYS A 118 11.44 -15.00 6.32
CA LYS A 118 10.62 -16.17 6.02
C LYS A 118 10.63 -17.03 7.28
N TYR A 119 9.54 -16.99 8.03
CA TYR A 119 9.36 -17.84 9.20
C TYR A 119 8.41 -18.97 8.83
N ASP A 120 8.75 -20.20 9.20
CA ASP A 120 7.78 -21.29 9.19
C ASP A 120 6.73 -21.00 10.25
N VAL A 121 5.52 -20.69 9.79
CA VAL A 121 4.36 -20.58 10.67
C VAL A 121 4.00 -22.00 11.08
N SER A 122 4.43 -22.44 12.26
CA SER A 122 4.08 -23.75 12.80
C SER A 122 2.56 -23.94 12.72
N PRO A 123 2.06 -24.95 11.97
CA PRO A 123 0.64 -25.21 11.84
C PRO A 123 0.01 -25.39 13.23
N GLY A 124 -1.10 -24.70 13.50
CA GLY A 124 -1.83 -24.80 14.77
C GLY A 124 -1.21 -24.05 15.96
N LEU A 125 -0.01 -23.45 15.84
CA LEU A 125 0.59 -22.67 16.92
C LEU A 125 -0.27 -21.44 17.30
N ARG A 126 -0.84 -20.77 16.31
CA ARG A 126 -1.77 -19.65 16.59
C ARG A 126 -2.97 -20.14 17.39
N ASP A 127 -3.52 -21.29 17.05
CA ASP A 127 -4.70 -21.85 17.71
C ASP A 127 -4.38 -22.31 19.14
N SER A 128 -3.20 -22.92 19.35
CA SER A 128 -2.77 -23.34 20.70
C SER A 128 -2.58 -22.14 21.62
N LEU A 129 -1.92 -21.07 21.13
CA LEU A 129 -1.72 -19.85 21.90
C LEU A 129 -3.05 -19.12 22.16
N GLN A 130 -3.99 -19.14 21.22
CA GLN A 130 -5.33 -18.60 21.44
C GLN A 130 -6.11 -19.37 22.51
N LYS A 131 -6.00 -20.71 22.52
CA LYS A 131 -6.61 -21.55 23.57
C LYS A 131 -5.99 -21.29 24.94
N GLU A 132 -4.67 -21.17 25.00
CA GLU A 132 -3.94 -20.87 26.23
C GLU A 132 -4.33 -19.50 26.79
N ALA A 133 -4.38 -18.47 25.95
CA ALA A 133 -4.83 -17.13 26.32
C ALA A 133 -6.29 -17.11 26.82
N ALA A 134 -7.17 -17.94 26.25
CA ALA A 134 -8.55 -18.06 26.72
C ALA A 134 -8.69 -18.85 28.03
N ALA A 135 -7.76 -19.76 28.32
CA ALA A 135 -7.78 -20.60 29.51
C ALA A 135 -7.14 -19.94 30.74
N TYR A 136 -6.13 -19.10 30.54
CA TYR A 136 -5.33 -18.49 31.61
C TYR A 136 -5.30 -16.96 31.61
N GLY A 137 -6.09 -16.33 30.72
CA GLY A 137 -6.26 -14.88 30.62
C GLY A 137 -7.20 -14.30 31.66
#